data_AF-A0A7J9D3S7-F1
#
_entry.id   AF-A0A7J9D3S7-F1
#
_cell.length_a   1.000
_cell.length_b   1.000
_cell.length_c   1.000
_cell.angle_alpha   90.00
_cell.angle_beta   90.00
_cell.angle_gamma   90.00
#
_symmetry.space_group_name_H-M   'P 1'
#
loop_
_entity.id
_entity.type
_entity.pdbx_description
1 polymer ?
#
loop_
_entity_poly.entity_id
_entity_poly.type
_entity_poly.pdbx_seq_one_letter_code
_entity_poly.pdbx_strand_id
1 'polypeptide(L)'
;MGEDMFWAIRGGGGGSFGVVLAWKTNSVPVPANVTVFRVHRMVKSSKDDDKMTIQARFSSMFLGGTDKLLQLMEEKFPQLGLMKEDCLEMSWAESDLYFEQFPIGAPLETLLGRNHKSALSKSFFKAKSDFVKQPIPEMVVAQVLRGRRKSTAMVFVAYGGKMNEIPETETPHPHRAGNIFIILYMVD
;
A
#
# COMPACT_ATOMS: atom_id res chain seq x y z
N MET A 1 -16.72 25.37 14.17
CA MET A 1 -17.03 23.93 14.27
C MET A 1 -16.54 23.46 15.63
N GLY A 2 -17.37 22.76 16.40
CA GLY A 2 -16.95 22.20 17.70
C GLY A 2 -15.97 21.03 17.54
N GLU A 3 -15.30 20.67 18.62
CA GLU A 3 -14.27 19.62 18.63
C GLU A 3 -14.83 18.24 18.26
N ASP A 4 -16.00 17.87 18.78
CA ASP A 4 -16.65 16.58 18.48
C ASP A 4 -16.95 16.42 16.98
N MET A 5 -17.46 17.48 16.36
CA MET A 5 -17.75 17.49 14.93
C MET A 5 -16.46 17.42 14.11
N PHE A 6 -15.42 18.17 14.52
CA PHE A 6 -14.12 18.11 13.86
C PHE A 6 -13.46 16.73 14.00
N TRP A 7 -13.60 16.08 15.15
CA TRP A 7 -13.17 14.71 15.37
C TRP A 7 -13.92 13.76 14.43
N ALA A 8 -15.25 13.82 14.38
CA ALA A 8 -16.09 12.92 13.58
C ALA A 8 -15.74 12.95 12.09
N ILE A 9 -15.47 14.12 11.51
CA ILE A 9 -15.15 14.22 10.08
C ILE A 9 -13.73 13.73 9.71
N ARG A 10 -12.82 13.54 10.68
CA ARG A 10 -11.44 13.06 10.47
C ARG A 10 -11.31 11.52 10.43
N GLY A 11 -12.38 10.82 10.07
CA GLY A 11 -12.37 9.36 9.91
C GLY A 11 -13.73 8.67 9.95
N GLY A 12 -14.79 9.36 10.37
CA GLY A 12 -16.13 8.77 10.58
C GLY A 12 -16.97 8.57 9.32
N GLY A 13 -16.41 8.89 8.14
CA GLY A 13 -17.10 8.79 6.86
C GLY A 13 -17.82 10.09 6.47
N GLY A 14 -17.47 10.62 5.29
CA GLY A 14 -17.98 11.92 4.83
C GLY A 14 -19.51 11.98 4.64
N GLY A 15 -20.15 10.84 4.35
CA GLY A 15 -21.60 10.79 4.11
C GLY A 15 -22.49 10.95 5.35
N SER A 16 -21.92 10.87 6.56
CA SER A 16 -22.69 10.84 7.81
C SER A 16 -22.88 12.19 8.48
N PHE A 17 -22.00 13.16 8.19
CA PHE A 17 -21.88 14.40 8.96
C PHE A 17 -22.04 15.68 8.11
N GLY A 18 -22.52 15.56 6.87
CA GLY A 18 -22.80 16.68 5.98
C GLY A 18 -21.82 16.80 4.80
N VAL A 19 -21.78 17.99 4.19
CA VAL A 19 -20.95 18.23 2.99
C VAL A 19 -19.71 19.04 3.38
N VAL A 20 -18.54 18.39 3.34
CA VAL A 20 -17.26 19.06 3.57
C VAL A 20 -16.88 19.87 2.33
N LEU A 21 -16.74 21.19 2.49
CA LEU A 21 -16.41 22.10 1.38
C LEU A 21 -14.90 22.28 1.19
N ALA A 22 -14.12 22.25 2.28
CA ALA A 22 -12.69 22.46 2.25
C ALA A 22 -12.00 21.81 3.44
N TRP A 23 -10.72 21.48 3.26
CA TRP A 23 -9.81 21.03 4.32
C TRP A 23 -8.65 22.01 4.45
N LYS A 24 -8.27 22.34 5.68
CA LYS A 24 -6.97 22.96 5.97
C LYS A 24 -6.01 21.84 6.37
N THR A 25 -4.98 21.62 5.55
CA THR A 25 -3.98 20.57 5.76
C THR A 25 -2.70 21.14 6.34
N ASN A 26 -1.94 20.28 7.02
CA ASN A 26 -0.57 20.59 7.46
C ASN A 26 0.40 19.85 6.54
N SER A 27 1.37 20.56 5.98
CA SER A 27 2.46 19.95 5.22
C SER A 27 3.40 19.21 6.15
N VAL A 28 4.02 18.14 5.64
CA VAL A 28 5.03 17.36 6.35
C VAL A 28 6.37 17.48 5.62
N PRO A 29 7.50 17.51 6.34
CA PRO A 29 8.80 17.50 5.71
C PRO A 29 9.02 16.15 5.02
N VAL A 30 9.51 16.21 3.77
CA VAL A 30 9.94 15.04 3.01
C VAL A 30 11.38 15.30 2.51
N PRO A 31 12.24 14.28 2.46
CA PRO A 31 13.56 14.44 1.87
C PRO A 31 13.42 14.79 0.39
N ALA A 32 14.40 15.52 -0.15
CA ALA A 32 14.40 15.90 -1.57
C ALA A 32 14.37 14.67 -2.48
N ASN A 33 15.09 13.60 -2.08
CA ASN A 33 15.12 12.32 -2.78
C ASN A 33 14.60 11.20 -1.86
N VAL A 34 13.80 10.32 -2.45
CA VAL A 34 13.34 9.06 -1.88
C VAL A 34 13.81 7.91 -2.78
N THR A 35 13.91 6.71 -2.22
CA THR A 35 14.21 5.49 -3.00
C THR A 35 12.97 4.62 -3.08
N VAL A 36 12.58 4.21 -4.27
CA VAL A 36 11.49 3.24 -4.49
C VAL A 36 12.03 1.96 -5.10
N PHE A 37 11.34 0.85 -4.88
CA PHE A 37 11.61 -0.40 -5.60
C PHE A 37 10.33 -1.18 -5.89
N ARG A 38 10.41 -2.10 -6.86
CA ARG A 38 9.33 -3.05 -7.16
C ARG A 38 9.91 -4.38 -7.59
N VAL A 39 9.83 -5.34 -6.69
CA VAL A 39 10.36 -6.69 -6.90
C VAL A 39 9.21 -7.65 -7.14
N HIS A 40 9.30 -8.43 -8.22
CA HIS A 40 8.33 -9.49 -8.53
C HIS A 40 8.92 -10.86 -8.18
N ARG A 41 8.09 -11.73 -7.59
CA ARG A 41 8.41 -13.12 -7.27
C ARG A 41 7.32 -14.02 -7.80
N MET A 42 7.71 -15.09 -8.49
CA MET A 42 6.80 -16.08 -9.05
C MET A 42 6.68 -17.25 -8.09
N VAL A 43 5.45 -17.58 -7.68
CA VAL A 43 5.13 -18.69 -6.79
C VAL A 43 4.35 -19.74 -7.58
N LYS A 44 4.93 -20.94 -7.72
CA LYS A 44 4.27 -22.08 -8.35
C LYS A 44 3.26 -22.67 -7.36
N SER A 45 2.00 -22.87 -7.76
CA SER A 45 0.95 -23.36 -6.84
C SER A 45 0.92 -24.90 -6.69
N SER A 46 1.58 -25.65 -7.58
CA SER A 46 1.69 -27.12 -7.57
C SER A 46 2.98 -27.66 -8.21
N LYS A 47 3.31 -28.93 -7.90
CA LYS A 47 4.38 -29.71 -8.54
C LYS A 47 4.01 -30.24 -9.94
N ASP A 48 2.72 -30.32 -10.26
CA ASP A 48 2.24 -30.59 -11.62
C ASP A 48 2.11 -29.25 -12.37
N ASP A 49 2.79 -29.18 -13.52
CA ASP A 49 2.66 -28.09 -14.50
C ASP A 49 1.22 -27.98 -14.98
N ASP A 50 0.67 -26.76 -15.00
CA ASP A 50 0.62 -25.99 -16.26
C ASP A 50 -0.27 -24.74 -16.23
N LYS A 51 -0.99 -24.39 -15.14
CA LYS A 51 -2.05 -23.34 -15.27
C LYS A 51 -2.20 -22.24 -14.21
N MET A 52 -1.39 -22.16 -13.15
CA MET A 52 -1.40 -20.96 -12.29
C MET A 52 -0.09 -20.67 -11.58
N THR A 53 0.57 -19.58 -11.99
CA THR A 53 1.69 -18.97 -11.27
C THR A 53 1.19 -17.71 -10.58
N ILE A 54 1.28 -17.67 -9.26
CA ILE A 54 0.96 -16.47 -8.48
C ILE A 54 2.14 -15.53 -8.58
N GLN A 55 1.90 -14.29 -8.96
CA GLN A 55 2.90 -13.24 -8.88
C GLN A 55 2.72 -12.48 -7.57
N ALA A 56 3.73 -12.56 -6.70
CA ALA A 56 3.87 -11.67 -5.57
C ALA A 56 4.66 -10.42 -6.01
N ARG A 57 4.14 -9.24 -5.66
CA ARG A 57 4.78 -7.95 -5.94
C ARG A 57 5.07 -7.25 -4.63
N PHE A 58 6.35 -6.97 -4.38
CA PHE A 58 6.81 -6.18 -3.25
C PHE A 58 7.14 -4.79 -3.76
N SER A 59 6.38 -3.79 -3.32
CA SER A 59 6.61 -2.38 -3.66
C SER A 59 6.87 -1.61 -2.37
N SER A 60 7.84 -0.70 -2.38
CA SER A 60 8.16 0.11 -1.21
C SER A 60 8.66 1.50 -1.61
N MET A 61 8.55 2.43 -0.67
CA MET A 61 9.20 3.74 -0.67
C MET A 61 9.99 3.89 0.62
N PHE A 62 11.26 4.26 0.48
CA PHE A 62 12.16 4.57 1.58
C PHE A 62 12.50 6.06 1.55
N LEU A 63 12.30 6.74 2.69
CA LEU A 63 12.60 8.16 2.86
C LEU A 63 14.10 8.37 3.10
N GLY A 64 14.90 8.04 2.10
CA GLY A 64 16.36 8.13 2.13
C GLY A 64 16.98 7.56 0.84
N GLY A 65 18.31 7.51 0.81
CA GLY A 65 19.06 7.01 -0.34
C GLY A 65 19.21 5.48 -0.38
N THR A 66 19.58 4.98 -1.56
CA THR A 66 19.65 3.57 -1.92
C THR A 66 20.62 2.79 -1.05
N ASP A 67 21.81 3.33 -0.77
CA ASP A 67 22.82 2.59 0.00
C ASP A 67 22.34 2.27 1.43
N LYS A 68 21.63 3.22 2.07
CA LYS A 68 21.02 3.00 3.40
C LYS A 68 19.87 2.00 3.33
N LEU A 69 19.08 2.04 2.27
CA LEU A 69 18.00 1.08 2.04
C LEU A 69 18.57 -0.33 1.89
N LEU A 70 19.59 -0.52 1.05
CA LEU A 70 20.20 -1.83 0.82
C LEU A 70 20.80 -2.40 2.10
N GLN A 71 21.51 -1.58 2.89
CA GLN A 71 22.01 -1.98 4.20
C GLN A 71 20.89 -2.44 5.14
N LEU A 72 19.78 -1.70 5.20
CA LEU A 72 18.64 -2.04 6.04
C LEU A 72 17.95 -3.34 5.57
N MET A 73 17.83 -3.52 4.26
CA MET A 73 17.20 -4.70 3.68
C MET A 73 18.04 -5.96 3.89
N GLU A 74 19.37 -5.86 3.79
CA GLU A 74 20.28 -6.96 4.12
C GLU A 74 20.15 -7.37 5.60
N GLU A 75 20.00 -6.40 6.50
CA GLU A 75 19.87 -6.67 7.93
C GLU A 75 18.48 -7.24 8.31
N LYS A 76 17.40 -6.67 7.76
CA LYS A 76 16.02 -6.94 8.24
C LYS A 76 15.23 -7.87 7.35
N PHE A 77 15.51 -7.91 6.05
CA PHE A 77 14.75 -8.72 5.11
C PHE A 77 15.60 -9.23 3.92
N PRO A 78 16.71 -9.93 4.18
CA PRO A 78 17.62 -10.40 3.12
C PRO A 78 16.95 -11.41 2.18
N GLN A 79 15.89 -12.09 2.62
CA GLN A 79 15.15 -13.07 1.82
C GLN A 79 14.47 -12.43 0.60
N LEU A 80 14.22 -11.11 0.61
CA LEU A 80 13.72 -10.42 -0.57
C LEU A 80 14.79 -10.40 -1.67
N GLY A 81 16.08 -10.36 -1.32
CA GLY A 81 17.20 -10.28 -2.27
C GLY A 81 17.11 -9.02 -3.12
N LEU A 82 16.88 -7.86 -2.48
CA LEU A 82 16.80 -6.57 -3.16
C LEU A 82 18.19 -6.16 -3.64
N MET A 83 18.31 -5.84 -4.93
CA MET A 83 19.57 -5.36 -5.51
C MET A 83 19.50 -3.87 -5.81
N LYS A 84 20.66 -3.26 -6.06
CA LYS A 84 20.75 -1.82 -6.40
C LYS A 84 19.99 -1.51 -7.69
N GLU A 85 19.98 -2.44 -8.64
CA GLU A 85 19.32 -2.33 -9.93
C GLU A 85 17.79 -2.34 -9.81
N ASP A 86 17.24 -2.84 -8.70
CA ASP A 86 15.81 -2.81 -8.40
C ASP A 86 15.35 -1.46 -7.82
N CYS A 87 16.31 -0.59 -7.45
CA CYS A 87 16.07 0.66 -6.75
C CYS A 87 16.12 1.86 -7.70
N LEU A 88 15.21 2.80 -7.51
CA LEU A 88 15.17 4.07 -8.23
C LEU A 88 15.12 5.21 -7.23
N GLU A 89 16.07 6.13 -7.32
CA GLU A 89 16.00 7.41 -6.59
C GLU A 89 15.26 8.45 -7.42
N MET A 90 14.35 9.16 -6.77
CA MET A 90 13.54 10.19 -7.38
C MET A 90 13.03 11.17 -6.31
N SER A 91 12.42 12.27 -6.73
CA SER A 91 11.74 13.14 -5.78
C SER A 91 10.49 12.48 -5.18
N TRP A 92 10.03 12.99 -4.04
CA TRP A 92 8.79 12.49 -3.42
C TRP A 92 7.59 12.60 -4.37
N ALA A 93 7.47 13.69 -5.13
CA ALA A 93 6.36 13.90 -6.06
C ALA A 93 6.40 12.92 -7.26
N GLU A 94 7.59 12.59 -7.77
CA GLU A 94 7.74 11.58 -8.84
C GLU A 94 7.37 10.18 -8.34
N SER A 95 7.53 9.91 -7.04
CA SER A 95 7.15 8.62 -6.46
C SER A 95 5.65 8.36 -6.56
N ASP A 96 4.80 9.40 -6.51
CA ASP A 96 3.36 9.26 -6.71
C ASP A 96 3.05 8.70 -8.10
N LEU A 97 3.70 9.22 -9.14
CA LEU A 97 3.57 8.69 -10.51
C LEU A 97 4.03 7.23 -10.61
N TYR A 98 5.10 6.88 -9.89
CA TYR A 98 5.61 5.51 -9.86
C TYR A 98 4.61 4.52 -9.25
N PHE A 99 3.94 4.89 -8.15
CA PHE A 99 2.94 4.01 -7.50
C PHE A 99 1.64 3.89 -8.30
N GLU A 100 1.24 4.96 -9.00
CA GLU A 100 0.13 4.96 -9.96
C GLU A 100 0.47 4.26 -11.29
N GLN A 101 1.71 3.76 -11.43
CA GLN A 101 2.19 2.99 -12.59
C GLN A 101 2.22 3.79 -13.90
N PHE A 102 2.44 5.10 -13.82
CA PHE A 102 2.81 5.89 -14.99
C PHE A 102 4.20 5.50 -15.50
N PRO A 103 4.51 5.77 -16.79
CA PRO A 103 5.86 5.63 -17.31
C PRO A 103 6.87 6.42 -16.46
N ILE A 104 8.05 5.83 -16.23
CA ILE A 104 9.14 6.52 -15.53
C ILE A 104 9.54 7.76 -16.34
N GLY A 105 9.67 8.90 -15.66
CA GLY A 105 9.96 10.19 -16.29
C GLY A 105 8.73 10.90 -16.88
N ALA A 106 7.51 10.43 -16.60
CA ALA A 106 6.30 11.18 -16.93
C ALA A 106 6.29 12.56 -16.26
N PRO A 107 5.80 13.63 -16.92
CA PRO A 107 5.71 14.96 -16.31
C PRO A 107 4.78 14.97 -15.09
N LEU A 108 5.11 15.75 -14.06
CA LEU A 108 4.29 15.87 -12.84
C LEU A 108 2.88 16.42 -13.12
N GLU A 109 2.72 17.20 -14.18
CA GLU A 109 1.43 17.72 -14.67
C GLU A 109 0.44 16.59 -14.99
N THR A 110 0.93 15.37 -15.22
CA THR A 110 0.09 14.17 -15.39
C THR A 110 -0.84 13.97 -14.19
N LEU A 111 -0.40 14.31 -12.97
CA LEU A 111 -1.21 14.23 -11.75
C LEU A 111 -2.41 15.20 -11.74
N LEU A 112 -2.41 16.22 -12.60
CA LEU A 112 -3.55 17.14 -12.75
C LEU A 112 -4.70 16.50 -13.56
N GLY A 113 -4.41 15.42 -14.30
CA GLY A 113 -5.37 14.72 -15.14
C GLY A 113 -6.39 13.92 -14.32
N ARG A 114 -7.68 14.24 -14.46
CA ARG A 114 -8.78 13.54 -13.75
C ARG A 114 -9.33 12.30 -14.48
N ASN A 115 -8.72 11.94 -15.61
CA ASN A 115 -9.22 10.88 -16.51
C ASN A 115 -8.41 9.58 -16.41
N HIS A 116 -7.49 9.49 -15.45
CA HIS A 116 -6.66 8.29 -15.30
C HIS A 116 -7.51 7.09 -14.89
N LYS A 117 -7.41 6.01 -15.68
CA LYS A 117 -8.07 4.74 -15.43
C LYS A 117 -7.09 3.78 -14.77
N SER A 118 -7.11 3.71 -13.44
CA SER A 118 -6.31 2.73 -12.70
C SER A 118 -6.90 1.32 -12.85
N ALA A 119 -6.19 0.29 -12.38
CA ALA A 119 -6.73 -1.08 -12.31
C ALA A 119 -8.04 -1.19 -11.51
N LEU A 120 -8.31 -0.21 -10.63
CA LEU A 120 -9.53 -0.09 -9.83
C LEU A 120 -10.70 0.60 -10.58
N SER A 121 -10.43 1.20 -11.74
CA SER A 121 -11.43 1.92 -12.54
C SER A 121 -12.27 1.02 -13.45
N LYS A 122 -12.14 -0.31 -13.31
CA LYS A 122 -13.06 -1.27 -13.94
C LYS A 122 -14.48 -1.02 -13.43
N SER A 123 -15.46 -1.13 -14.32
CA SER A 123 -16.86 -0.77 -14.04
C SER A 123 -17.52 -1.63 -12.97
N PHE A 124 -16.99 -2.84 -12.72
CA PHE A 124 -17.51 -3.76 -11.70
C PHE A 124 -16.34 -4.33 -10.90
N PHE A 125 -16.42 -4.21 -9.58
CA PHE A 125 -15.53 -4.90 -8.66
C PHE A 125 -16.23 -5.10 -7.32
N LYS A 126 -15.79 -6.11 -6.57
CA LYS A 126 -16.09 -6.27 -5.14
C LYS A 126 -14.80 -6.22 -4.35
N ALA A 127 -14.74 -5.32 -3.38
CA ALA A 127 -13.66 -5.22 -2.42
C ALA A 127 -14.12 -5.60 -1.00
N LYS A 128 -13.21 -6.18 -0.22
CA LYS A 128 -13.31 -6.36 1.24
C LYS A 128 -11.94 -6.12 1.87
N SER A 129 -11.88 -5.79 3.14
CA SER A 129 -10.63 -5.64 3.88
C SER A 129 -10.69 -6.23 5.27
N ASP A 130 -9.56 -6.70 5.76
CA ASP A 130 -9.38 -7.20 7.13
C ASP A 130 -8.10 -6.61 7.75
N PHE A 131 -8.11 -6.46 9.08
CA PHE A 131 -6.92 -6.08 9.85
C PHE A 131 -6.33 -7.31 10.51
N VAL A 132 -5.04 -7.53 10.28
CA VAL A 132 -4.34 -8.69 10.79
C VAL A 132 -3.51 -8.27 12.00
N LYS A 133 -3.64 -9.00 13.11
CA LYS A 133 -2.90 -8.75 14.37
C LYS A 133 -1.76 -9.75 14.62
N GLN A 134 -1.83 -10.93 14.02
CA GLN A 134 -0.81 -11.98 14.12
C GLN A 134 -0.53 -12.57 12.75
N PRO A 135 0.71 -13.00 12.45
CA PRO A 135 1.05 -13.59 11.17
C PRO A 135 0.11 -14.73 10.77
N ILE A 136 -0.36 -14.70 9.53
CA ILE A 136 -1.23 -15.76 8.99
C ILE A 136 -0.36 -17.03 8.82
N PRO A 137 -0.78 -18.20 9.35
CA PRO A 137 -0.02 -19.43 9.17
C PRO A 137 0.19 -19.76 7.70
N GLU A 138 1.38 -20.26 7.34
CA GLU A 138 1.76 -20.56 5.95
C GLU A 138 0.75 -21.46 5.24
N MET A 139 0.25 -22.49 5.94
CA MET A 139 -0.79 -23.39 5.44
C MET A 139 -2.06 -22.63 5.00
N VAL A 140 -2.48 -21.62 5.77
CA VAL A 140 -3.67 -20.81 5.45
C VAL A 140 -3.38 -19.93 4.23
N VAL A 141 -2.19 -19.32 4.17
CA VAL A 141 -1.76 -18.55 2.98
C VAL A 141 -1.79 -19.44 1.73
N ALA A 142 -1.21 -20.63 1.81
CA ALA A 142 -1.21 -21.59 0.71
C ALA A 142 -2.63 -22.01 0.27
N GLN A 143 -3.54 -22.23 1.22
CA GLN A 143 -4.95 -22.55 0.93
C GLN A 143 -5.67 -21.39 0.23
N VAL A 144 -5.52 -20.16 0.72
CA VAL A 144 -6.10 -18.96 0.11
C VAL A 144 -5.57 -18.77 -1.30
N LEU A 145 -4.26 -18.95 -1.49
CA LEU A 145 -3.61 -18.87 -2.79
C LEU A 145 -4.10 -19.93 -3.78
N ARG A 146 -4.36 -21.16 -3.33
CA ARG A 146 -4.95 -22.24 -4.16
C ARG A 146 -6.42 -22.00 -4.50
N GLY A 147 -7.18 -21.43 -3.58
CA GLY A 147 -8.61 -21.14 -3.75
C GLY A 147 -8.92 -19.89 -4.59
N ARG A 148 -7.90 -19.13 -5.01
CA ARG A 148 -8.09 -17.89 -5.79
C ARG A 148 -8.63 -18.17 -7.18
N ARG A 149 -9.57 -17.32 -7.61
CA ARG A 149 -10.00 -17.24 -9.01
C ARG A 149 -9.01 -16.38 -9.82
N LYS A 150 -9.05 -16.53 -11.15
CA LYS A 150 -8.11 -15.85 -12.07
C LYS A 150 -8.11 -14.32 -11.93
N SER A 151 -9.21 -13.70 -11.48
CA SER A 151 -9.38 -12.24 -11.39
C SER A 151 -9.35 -11.72 -9.95
N THR A 152 -8.63 -12.36 -9.04
CA THR A 152 -8.50 -11.90 -7.65
C THR A 152 -7.19 -11.15 -7.43
N ALA A 153 -7.20 -10.00 -6.77
CA ALA A 153 -6.02 -9.32 -6.23
C ALA A 153 -6.07 -9.30 -4.69
N MET A 154 -4.90 -9.41 -4.06
CA MET A 154 -4.75 -9.25 -2.62
C MET A 154 -3.61 -8.25 -2.38
N VAL A 155 -3.91 -7.17 -1.65
CA VAL A 155 -2.95 -6.11 -1.35
C VAL A 155 -2.73 -6.08 0.15
N PHE A 156 -1.47 -6.15 0.56
CA PHE A 156 -1.04 -6.13 1.95
C PHE A 156 -0.36 -4.79 2.20
N VAL A 157 -0.85 -4.01 3.15
CA VAL A 157 -0.28 -2.71 3.51
C VAL A 157 0.20 -2.78 4.95
N ALA A 158 1.51 -2.68 5.15
CA ALA A 158 2.14 -2.77 6.45
C ALA A 158 1.63 -1.67 7.40
N TYR A 159 1.37 -2.05 8.65
CA TYR A 159 1.05 -1.15 9.75
C TYR A 159 2.23 -1.12 10.75
N GLY A 160 2.13 -0.29 11.78
CA GLY A 160 3.21 -0.04 12.73
C GLY A 160 3.71 1.39 12.67
N GLY A 161 4.95 1.61 13.13
CA GLY A 161 5.56 2.94 13.19
C GLY A 161 4.62 3.95 13.85
N LYS A 162 4.38 5.07 13.17
CA LYS A 162 3.51 6.14 13.69
C LYS A 162 2.09 5.68 14.00
N MET A 163 1.56 4.68 13.29
CA MET A 163 0.21 4.16 13.55
C MET A 163 0.08 3.46 14.91
N ASN A 164 1.18 2.97 15.49
CA ASN A 164 1.17 2.38 16.84
C ASN A 164 1.24 3.43 17.96
N GLU A 165 1.72 4.64 17.66
CA GLU A 165 1.86 5.71 18.64
C GLU A 165 0.56 6.50 18.85
N ILE A 166 -0.36 6.45 17.89
CA ILE A 166 -1.61 7.21 17.91
C ILE A 166 -2.67 6.42 18.70
N PRO A 167 -3.33 7.02 19.71
CA PRO A 167 -4.43 6.37 20.42
C PRO A 167 -5.60 6.00 19.50
N GLU A 168 -6.28 4.88 19.78
CA GLU A 168 -7.45 4.44 19.00
C GLU A 168 -8.61 5.46 19.00
N THR A 169 -8.65 6.33 20.01
CA THR A 169 -9.67 7.37 20.19
C THR A 169 -9.30 8.71 19.58
N GLU A 170 -8.05 8.89 19.09
CA GLU A 170 -7.56 10.18 18.56
C GLU A 170 -8.38 10.67 17.36
N THR A 171 -8.81 9.72 16.52
CA THR A 171 -9.75 9.95 15.42
C THR A 171 -10.72 8.77 15.34
N PRO A 172 -11.83 8.89 14.59
CA PRO A 172 -12.78 7.77 14.42
C PRO A 172 -12.20 6.54 13.70
N HIS A 173 -10.96 6.60 13.20
CA HIS A 173 -10.26 5.46 12.63
C HIS A 173 -9.49 4.71 13.73
N PRO A 174 -10.01 3.58 14.24
CA PRO A 174 -9.52 3.00 15.49
C PRO A 174 -8.36 2.02 15.30
N HIS A 175 -8.05 1.64 14.06
CA HIS A 175 -7.07 0.59 13.80
C HIS A 175 -5.63 1.13 13.96
N ARG A 176 -5.12 1.04 15.20
CA ARG A 176 -3.80 1.55 15.61
C ARG A 176 -2.90 0.41 16.06
N ALA A 177 -2.31 0.53 17.25
CA ALA A 177 -1.43 -0.47 17.85
C ALA A 177 -2.04 -1.88 17.85
N GLY A 178 -1.19 -2.87 17.59
CA GLY A 178 -1.58 -4.28 17.55
C GLY A 178 -2.04 -4.79 16.18
N ASN A 179 -2.25 -3.93 15.18
CA ASN A 179 -2.46 -4.34 13.80
C ASN A 179 -1.10 -4.36 13.07
N ILE A 180 -0.73 -5.51 12.46
CA ILE A 180 0.54 -5.68 11.75
C ILE A 180 0.44 -5.32 10.26
N PHE A 181 -0.73 -5.49 9.65
CA PHE A 181 -1.06 -4.98 8.31
C PHE A 181 -2.58 -4.99 8.09
N ILE A 182 -3.03 -4.20 7.13
CA ILE A 182 -4.36 -4.34 6.50
C ILE A 182 -4.21 -5.16 5.21
N ILE A 183 -5.16 -6.06 4.98
CA ILE A 183 -5.28 -6.79 3.72
C ILE A 183 -6.55 -6.34 3.00
N LEU A 184 -6.41 -6.04 1.71
CA LEU A 184 -7.50 -5.71 0.80
C LEU A 184 -7.64 -6.84 -0.22
N TYR A 185 -8.84 -7.39 -0.34
CA TYR A 185 -9.21 -8.41 -1.32
C TYR A 185 -10.08 -7.77 -2.38
N MET A 186 -9.74 -8.00 -3.65
CA MET A 186 -10.49 -7.46 -4.77
C MET A 186 -10.76 -8.52 -5.82
N VAL A 187 -11.98 -8.52 -6.34
CA VAL A 187 -12.40 -9.34 -7.48
C VAL A 187 -13.19 -8.49 -8.46
N ASP A 188 -13.04 -8.79 -9.74
CA ASP A 188 -13.90 -8.27 -10.81
C ASP A 188 -15.25 -9.03 -10.84
#